data_AF-A0A182GBF1-F1
#
_entry.id   AF-A0A182GBF1-F1
#
_cell.length_a   1.000
_cell.length_b   1.000
_cell.length_c   1.000
_cell.angle_alpha   90.00
_cell.angle_beta   90.00
_cell.angle_gamma   90.00
#
_symmetry.space_group_name_H-M   'P 1'
#
loop_
_entity.id
_entity.type
_entity.pdbx_description
1 polymer ?
#
loop_
_entity_poly.entity_id
_entity_poly.type
_entity_poly.pdbx_seq_one_letter_code
_entity_poly.pdbx_strand_id
1 'polypeptide(L)'
;MPMKEEDEQYTVVGWGETELGNKSPNLLEVTVTGRHISMCNEVFRKHGIALSKTQLCVGGEEGKDSCRGDSGGPLMRRINDICHRIRFNEWDTTKKASCTIKNDVEICRAEYEIEKAFPHPLYHVYDPNMRHDIGLLKTKTDVEINDFVKPVCLPISEIIRQLPIDQQEFVVTGWGQTDQGTPGLQRHVTVIGQNKSVCDKAFDLQRIVLSKDQLCIGGSIGQDSCRGDSGGPLTREHELVNYLIGVVSFGAYKCGTRNHPGVYTNVGNYLDWIEETLISNSP
;
A
#
# COMPACT_ATOMS: atom_id res chain seq x y z
N MET A 1 20.24 -21.14 -0.65
CA MET A 1 21.58 -20.59 -0.98
C MET A 1 22.01 -19.68 0.15
N PRO A 2 23.26 -19.75 0.64
CA PRO A 2 23.71 -18.83 1.68
C PRO A 2 23.80 -17.44 1.05
N MET A 3 22.96 -16.53 1.55
CA MET A 3 22.93 -15.14 1.13
C MET A 3 24.27 -14.49 1.51
N LYS A 4 25.04 -14.08 0.50
CA LYS A 4 26.13 -13.12 0.68
C LYS A 4 25.46 -11.77 0.89
N GLU A 5 25.29 -11.35 2.14
CA GLU A 5 24.50 -10.15 2.52
C GLU A 5 25.33 -9.01 3.11
N GLU A 6 26.62 -9.22 3.34
CA GLU A 6 27.54 -8.18 3.77
C GLU A 6 28.11 -7.44 2.54
N ASP A 7 28.18 -6.12 2.64
CA ASP A 7 28.77 -5.22 1.64
C ASP A 7 28.01 -5.09 0.31
N GLU A 8 26.82 -5.69 0.17
CA GLU A 8 25.91 -5.43 -0.96
C GLU A 8 25.28 -4.03 -0.86
N GLN A 9 25.07 -3.35 -1.99
CA GLN A 9 24.43 -2.03 -2.04
C GLN A 9 22.92 -2.16 -2.24
N TYR A 10 22.17 -1.55 -1.34
CA TYR A 10 20.71 -1.44 -1.37
C TYR A 10 20.35 0.02 -1.56
N THR A 11 19.12 0.29 -1.96
CA THR A 11 18.62 1.63 -2.14
C THR A 11 17.32 1.77 -1.37
N VAL A 12 17.27 2.73 -0.48
CA VAL A 12 16.06 3.10 0.26
C VAL A 12 15.44 4.26 -0.50
N VAL A 13 14.15 4.13 -0.81
CA VAL A 13 13.37 5.16 -1.47
C VAL A 13 12.22 5.56 -0.56
N GLY A 14 12.05 6.87 -0.37
CA GLY A 14 11.05 7.41 0.54
C GLY A 14 10.82 8.90 0.36
N TRP A 15 9.70 9.37 0.89
CA TRP A 15 9.35 10.79 1.00
C TRP A 15 9.62 11.32 2.42
N GLY A 16 10.49 10.65 3.16
CA GLY A 16 10.75 10.84 4.58
C GLY A 16 11.46 12.13 4.95
N GLU A 17 11.70 12.25 6.24
CA GLU A 17 12.49 13.34 6.81
C GLU A 17 13.95 13.18 6.38
N THR A 18 14.57 14.26 5.91
CA THR A 18 16.01 14.37 5.76
C THR A 18 16.69 14.33 7.13
N GLU A 19 17.99 14.10 7.18
CA GLU A 19 18.76 14.10 8.45
C GLU A 19 18.66 15.40 9.25
N LEU A 20 18.26 16.50 8.59
CA LEU A 20 18.01 17.80 9.21
C LEU A 20 16.57 17.95 9.74
N GLY A 21 15.76 16.88 9.69
CA GLY A 21 14.37 16.85 10.14
C GLY A 21 13.35 17.46 9.16
N ASN A 22 13.77 17.85 7.95
CA ASN A 22 12.90 18.45 6.94
C ASN A 22 12.36 17.39 5.97
N LYS A 23 11.06 17.41 5.66
CA LYS A 23 10.45 16.48 4.68
C LYS A 23 10.70 16.93 3.24
N SER A 24 11.15 16.01 2.39
CA SER A 24 11.42 16.29 0.98
C SER A 24 10.15 16.29 0.10
N PRO A 25 10.01 17.22 -0.86
CA PRO A 25 8.90 17.21 -1.84
C PRO A 25 9.07 16.09 -2.84
N ASN A 26 10.34 15.78 -3.09
CA ASN A 26 10.80 14.90 -4.12
C ASN A 26 10.99 13.54 -3.50
N LEU A 27 10.65 12.51 -4.26
CA LEU A 27 11.07 11.15 -3.95
C LEU A 27 12.59 11.15 -3.77
N LEU A 28 13.06 10.79 -2.58
CA LEU A 28 14.49 10.69 -2.32
C LEU A 28 14.91 9.24 -2.45
N GLU A 29 16.07 9.06 -3.04
CA GLU A 29 16.72 7.78 -3.26
C GLU A 29 18.08 7.83 -2.58
N VAL A 30 18.30 6.95 -1.59
CA VAL A 30 19.60 6.86 -0.90
C VAL A 30 20.14 5.45 -0.97
N THR A 31 21.40 5.31 -1.40
CA THR A 31 22.08 4.02 -1.49
C THR A 31 22.80 3.72 -0.17
N VAL A 32 22.42 2.62 0.45
CA VAL A 32 22.85 2.14 1.78
C VAL A 32 23.43 0.74 1.66
N THR A 33 24.36 0.38 2.54
CA THR A 33 25.07 -0.90 2.42
C THR A 33 24.49 -1.96 3.38
N GLY A 34 24.40 -3.19 2.92
CA GLY A 34 24.06 -4.36 3.73
C GLY A 34 25.11 -4.63 4.79
N ARG A 35 24.63 -4.92 6.00
CA ARG A 35 25.45 -5.18 7.18
C ARG A 35 25.10 -6.54 7.74
N HIS A 36 26.06 -7.11 8.47
CA HIS A 36 25.77 -8.30 9.26
C HIS A 36 24.65 -8.02 10.26
N ILE A 37 23.71 -8.95 10.38
CA ILE A 37 22.54 -8.80 11.26
C ILE A 37 22.90 -8.59 12.74
N SER A 38 24.11 -9.00 13.16
CA SER A 38 24.59 -8.74 14.53
C SER A 38 24.74 -7.25 14.82
N MET A 39 25.08 -6.42 13.82
CA MET A 39 25.26 -4.99 14.00
C MET A 39 23.94 -4.29 14.30
N CYS A 40 22.88 -4.57 13.52
CA CYS A 40 21.55 -4.03 13.84
C CYS A 40 21.02 -4.59 15.17
N ASN A 41 21.29 -5.87 15.49
CA ASN A 41 20.90 -6.44 16.78
C ASN A 41 21.55 -5.71 17.97
N GLU A 42 22.78 -5.23 17.85
CA GLU A 42 23.43 -4.43 18.91
C GLU A 42 22.75 -3.08 19.15
N VAL A 43 22.25 -2.45 18.08
CA VAL A 43 21.53 -1.17 18.12
C VAL A 43 20.09 -1.33 18.63
N PHE A 44 19.34 -2.28 18.05
CA PHE A 44 17.91 -2.45 18.33
C PHE A 44 17.63 -3.19 19.65
N ARG A 45 18.57 -3.99 20.17
CA ARG A 45 18.42 -4.64 21.48
C ARG A 45 18.32 -3.63 22.62
N LYS A 46 18.96 -2.47 22.49
CA LYS A 46 18.82 -1.34 23.45
C LYS A 46 17.39 -0.77 23.50
N HIS A 47 16.59 -1.05 22.47
CA HIS A 47 15.19 -0.66 22.34
C HIS A 47 14.23 -1.85 22.56
N GLY A 48 14.72 -2.99 23.04
CA GLY A 48 13.92 -4.19 23.29
C GLY A 48 13.52 -4.97 22.03
N ILE A 49 14.16 -4.69 20.89
CA ILE A 49 13.85 -5.32 19.59
C ILE A 49 14.97 -6.31 19.24
N ALA A 50 14.60 -7.55 18.93
CA ALA A 50 15.53 -8.59 18.47
C ALA A 50 15.23 -8.94 17.00
N LEU A 51 16.24 -8.84 16.15
CA LEU A 51 16.13 -9.12 14.72
C LEU A 51 16.45 -10.59 14.42
N SER A 52 15.59 -11.22 13.65
CA SER A 52 15.67 -12.61 13.20
C SER A 52 16.43 -12.75 11.88
N LYS A 53 16.97 -13.94 11.58
CA LYS A 53 17.74 -14.23 10.34
C LYS A 53 16.96 -14.03 9.03
N THR A 54 15.69 -13.67 9.09
CA THR A 54 14.86 -13.33 7.91
C THR A 54 14.75 -11.83 7.68
N GLN A 55 15.35 -11.01 8.54
CA GLN A 55 15.37 -9.56 8.44
C GLN A 55 16.73 -9.09 7.92
N LEU A 56 16.70 -8.16 6.98
CA LEU A 56 17.89 -7.57 6.41
C LEU A 56 18.35 -6.40 7.28
N CYS A 57 19.65 -6.34 7.58
CA CYS A 57 20.29 -5.23 8.26
C CYS A 57 20.99 -4.37 7.22
N VAL A 58 20.55 -3.12 7.04
CA VAL A 58 21.04 -2.23 5.97
C VAL A 58 21.17 -0.82 6.52
N GLY A 59 22.24 -0.11 6.15
CA GLY A 59 22.48 1.28 6.53
C GLY A 59 23.58 1.45 7.58
N GLY A 60 23.45 2.53 8.36
CA GLY A 60 24.42 2.92 9.39
C GLY A 60 25.52 3.88 8.89
N GLU A 61 25.45 4.33 7.65
CA GLU A 61 26.25 5.44 7.15
C GLU A 61 25.66 6.79 7.57
N GLU A 62 26.51 7.70 8.03
CA GLU A 62 26.16 9.12 8.20
C GLU A 62 25.70 9.70 6.85
N GLY A 63 24.56 10.35 6.80
CA GLY A 63 23.94 10.82 5.56
C GLY A 63 22.72 10.01 5.10
N LYS A 64 22.57 8.76 5.58
CA LYS A 64 21.88 7.71 4.80
C LYS A 64 21.12 6.70 5.67
N ASP A 65 19.94 7.11 6.15
CA ASP A 65 19.04 6.24 6.90
C ASP A 65 17.57 6.43 6.48
N SER A 66 16.74 5.42 6.72
CA SER A 66 15.28 5.50 6.64
C SER A 66 14.74 6.25 7.85
N CYS A 67 13.98 7.32 7.63
CA CYS A 67 13.53 8.20 8.69
C CYS A 67 12.07 7.93 9.07
N ARG A 68 11.66 8.48 10.22
CA ARG A 68 10.32 8.26 10.77
C ARG A 68 9.26 8.89 9.86
N GLY A 69 8.50 8.07 9.15
CA GLY A 69 7.49 8.54 8.20
C GLY A 69 7.61 7.93 6.80
N ASP A 70 8.68 7.19 6.53
CA ASP A 70 8.87 6.39 5.31
C ASP A 70 7.98 5.13 5.28
N SER A 71 6.68 5.30 5.52
CA SER A 71 5.70 4.21 5.53
C SER A 71 5.34 3.83 4.10
N GLY A 72 6.03 2.84 3.53
CA GLY A 72 5.61 2.15 2.30
C GLY A 72 6.59 2.17 1.13
N GLY A 73 7.76 2.82 1.26
CA GLY A 73 8.82 2.67 0.27
C GLY A 73 9.45 1.28 0.35
N PRO A 74 9.62 0.53 -0.76
CA PRO A 74 10.32 -0.73 -0.72
C PRO A 74 11.80 -0.51 -0.35
N LEU A 75 12.36 -1.37 0.50
CA LEU A 75 13.81 -1.57 0.59
C LEU A 75 14.26 -2.20 -0.74
N MET A 76 15.00 -1.45 -1.56
CA MET A 76 15.33 -1.85 -2.93
C MET A 76 16.72 -2.48 -3.00
N ARG A 77 16.88 -3.58 -3.75
CA ARG A 77 18.21 -4.12 -4.11
C ARG A 77 18.51 -3.75 -5.55
N ARG A 78 19.62 -3.07 -5.83
CA ARG A 78 20.05 -2.77 -7.20
C ARG A 78 20.62 -4.04 -7.83
N ILE A 79 19.99 -4.53 -8.90
CA ILE A 79 20.60 -5.51 -9.80
C ILE A 79 20.39 -4.99 -11.22
N ASN A 80 21.48 -4.69 -11.92
CA ASN A 80 21.55 -4.45 -13.38
C ASN A 80 20.54 -3.42 -13.95
N ASP A 81 20.57 -2.18 -13.46
CA ASP A 81 19.94 -0.99 -14.08
C ASP A 81 18.46 -1.12 -14.52
N ILE A 82 17.57 -1.16 -13.50
CA ILE A 82 16.09 -0.96 -13.49
C ILE A 82 15.24 -2.23 -13.65
N CYS A 83 14.39 -2.52 -12.64
CA CYS A 83 12.95 -2.87 -12.81
C CYS A 83 12.20 -3.02 -11.46
N HIS A 84 11.17 -2.21 -11.25
CA HIS A 84 10.13 -2.45 -10.24
C HIS A 84 9.24 -3.59 -10.72
N ARG A 85 8.82 -4.49 -9.83
CA ARG A 85 7.91 -5.59 -10.16
C ARG A 85 6.62 -5.51 -9.37
N ILE A 86 5.50 -5.84 -10.01
CA ILE A 86 4.25 -6.14 -9.34
C ILE A 86 4.07 -7.65 -9.27
N ARG A 87 3.61 -8.15 -8.13
CA ARG A 87 3.33 -9.56 -7.91
C ARG A 87 1.82 -9.78 -7.89
N PHE A 88 1.36 -10.73 -8.68
CA PHE A 88 0.00 -11.25 -8.65
C PHE A 88 -0.03 -12.63 -8.01
N ASN A 89 -1.21 -13.01 -7.52
CA ASN A 89 -1.46 -14.32 -6.93
C ASN A 89 -0.56 -14.63 -5.71
N GLU A 90 -0.22 -13.59 -4.94
CA GLU A 90 0.37 -13.77 -3.62
C GLU A 90 -0.75 -14.12 -2.62
N TRP A 91 -0.45 -15.02 -1.69
CA TRP A 91 -1.37 -15.44 -0.63
C TRP A 91 -0.66 -15.50 0.72
N ASP A 92 0.55 -16.04 0.75
CA ASP A 92 1.36 -16.21 1.96
C ASP A 92 2.76 -15.60 1.76
N THR A 93 2.92 -14.37 2.23
CA THR A 93 4.19 -13.61 2.11
C THR A 93 5.34 -14.25 2.87
N THR A 94 5.08 -15.21 3.77
CA THR A 94 6.14 -15.92 4.52
C THR A 94 6.77 -17.04 3.70
N LYS A 95 6.08 -17.54 2.66
CA LYS A 95 6.61 -18.60 1.81
C LYS A 95 7.57 -18.02 0.78
N LYS A 96 8.77 -18.59 0.72
CA LYS A 96 9.78 -18.22 -0.30
C LYS A 96 9.56 -18.91 -1.64
N ALA A 97 8.84 -20.03 -1.66
CA ALA A 97 8.55 -20.75 -2.89
C ALA A 97 7.60 -19.94 -3.77
N SER A 98 7.89 -19.85 -5.07
CA SER A 98 7.04 -19.12 -6.02
C SER A 98 5.68 -19.78 -6.26
N CYS A 99 5.56 -21.08 -5.99
CA CYS A 99 4.35 -21.85 -6.22
C CYS A 99 3.92 -22.61 -4.96
N THR A 100 2.61 -22.78 -4.81
CA THR A 100 1.98 -23.52 -3.71
C THR A 100 1.00 -24.54 -4.28
N ILE A 101 1.02 -25.78 -3.80
CA ILE A 101 0.04 -26.79 -4.22
C ILE A 101 -1.15 -26.76 -3.26
N LYS A 102 -2.36 -26.59 -3.80
CA LYS A 102 -3.62 -26.65 -3.05
C LYS A 102 -4.60 -27.55 -3.79
N ASN A 103 -5.06 -28.62 -3.14
CA ASN A 103 -5.97 -29.61 -3.73
C ASN A 103 -5.49 -30.12 -5.11
N ASP A 104 -4.22 -30.52 -5.20
CA ASP A 104 -3.55 -30.98 -6.43
C ASP A 104 -3.44 -29.95 -7.57
N VAL A 105 -3.77 -28.69 -7.32
CA VAL A 105 -3.56 -27.57 -8.24
C VAL A 105 -2.32 -26.79 -7.80
N GLU A 106 -1.36 -26.63 -8.71
CA GLU A 106 -0.20 -25.75 -8.50
C GLU A 106 -0.58 -24.30 -8.80
N ILE A 107 -0.36 -23.43 -7.82
CA ILE A 107 -0.73 -22.03 -7.87
C ILE A 107 0.57 -21.23 -7.74
N CYS A 108 1.03 -20.65 -8.85
CA CYS A 108 2.26 -19.87 -8.91
C CYS A 108 1.98 -18.37 -8.85
N ARG A 109 2.82 -17.66 -8.10
CA ARG A 109 2.93 -16.21 -8.15
C ARG A 109 3.42 -15.79 -9.53
N ALA A 110 2.82 -14.75 -10.08
CA ALA A 110 3.29 -14.13 -11.30
C ALA A 110 3.91 -12.77 -10.97
N GLU A 111 5.08 -12.48 -11.53
CA GLU A 111 5.75 -11.19 -11.35
C GLU A 111 5.91 -10.51 -12.69
N TYR A 112 5.55 -9.23 -12.76
CA TYR A 112 5.63 -8.43 -13.97
C TYR A 112 6.45 -7.18 -13.70
N GLU A 113 7.35 -6.85 -14.61
CA GLU A 113 8.07 -5.57 -14.58
C GLU A 113 7.12 -4.41 -14.85
N ILE A 114 7.30 -3.30 -14.15
CA ILE A 114 6.59 -2.06 -14.39
C ILE A 114 7.34 -1.28 -15.49
N GLU A 115 6.64 -0.96 -16.56
CA GLU A 115 7.12 -0.09 -17.64
C GLU A 115 7.06 1.38 -17.20
N LYS A 116 5.93 1.79 -16.61
CA LYS A 116 5.66 3.20 -16.31
C LYS A 116 4.65 3.35 -15.18
N ALA A 117 4.82 4.40 -14.37
CA ALA A 117 3.88 4.83 -13.36
C ALA A 117 3.25 6.18 -13.75
N PHE A 118 1.97 6.33 -13.44
CA PHE A 118 1.16 7.52 -13.72
C PHE A 118 0.48 7.98 -12.43
N PRO A 119 1.17 8.76 -11.59
CA PRO A 119 0.49 9.43 -10.47
C PRO A 119 -0.53 10.44 -11.02
N HIS A 120 -1.64 10.63 -10.32
CA HIS A 120 -2.62 11.65 -10.71
C HIS A 120 -1.95 13.04 -10.78
N PRO A 121 -2.17 13.84 -11.84
CA PRO A 121 -1.43 15.09 -12.06
C PRO A 121 -1.68 16.16 -11.00
N LEU A 122 -2.81 16.09 -10.29
CA LEU A 122 -3.17 16.98 -9.18
C LEU A 122 -2.72 16.47 -7.80
N TYR A 123 -2.07 15.30 -7.72
CA TYR A 123 -1.55 14.79 -6.46
C TYR A 123 -0.37 15.63 -5.97
N HIS A 124 -0.40 16.02 -4.69
CA HIS A 124 0.68 16.75 -4.05
C HIS A 124 0.95 16.18 -2.65
N VAL A 125 2.16 15.69 -2.42
CA VAL A 125 2.60 15.10 -1.14
C VAL A 125 2.51 16.06 0.06
N TYR A 126 2.45 17.36 -0.23
CA TYR A 126 2.33 18.41 0.78
C TYR A 126 0.92 18.92 0.99
N ASP A 127 -0.08 18.44 0.25
CA ASP A 127 -1.46 18.71 0.62
C ASP A 127 -1.74 17.99 1.94
N PRO A 128 -1.99 18.70 3.06
CA PRO A 128 -2.28 18.05 4.33
C PRO A 128 -3.53 17.16 4.25
N ASN A 129 -4.41 17.40 3.27
CA ASN A 129 -5.62 16.62 3.07
C ASN A 129 -5.40 15.39 2.17
N MET A 130 -4.20 15.18 1.63
CA MET A 130 -3.86 14.06 0.74
C MET A 130 -4.88 13.87 -0.39
N ARG A 131 -5.25 14.95 -1.08
CA ARG A 131 -6.18 14.87 -2.22
C ARG A 131 -5.51 14.22 -3.42
N HIS A 132 -6.32 13.59 -4.26
CA HIS A 132 -5.89 12.97 -5.51
C HIS A 132 -4.85 11.85 -5.31
N ASP A 133 -4.89 11.18 -4.16
CA ASP A 133 -4.02 10.06 -3.84
C ASP A 133 -4.44 8.79 -4.60
N ILE A 134 -4.11 8.76 -5.89
CA ILE A 134 -4.34 7.65 -6.82
C ILE A 134 -3.26 7.66 -7.91
N GLY A 135 -2.89 6.47 -8.38
CA GLY A 135 -1.92 6.27 -9.45
C GLY A 135 -2.20 5.00 -10.24
N LEU A 136 -1.78 4.98 -11.51
CA LEU A 136 -1.82 3.80 -12.36
C LEU A 136 -0.40 3.27 -12.61
N LEU A 137 -0.27 1.95 -12.72
CA LEU A 137 0.97 1.28 -13.08
C LEU A 137 0.75 0.48 -14.36
N LYS A 138 1.60 0.72 -15.37
CA LYS A 138 1.63 -0.06 -16.62
C LYS A 138 2.71 -1.12 -16.51
N THR A 139 2.34 -2.38 -16.70
CA THR A 139 3.28 -3.49 -16.80
C THR A 139 3.95 -3.50 -18.17
N LYS A 140 5.21 -3.94 -18.24
CA LYS A 140 6.00 -4.05 -19.47
C LYS A 140 5.52 -5.14 -20.41
N THR A 141 4.84 -6.14 -19.87
CA THR A 141 4.16 -7.20 -20.61
C THR A 141 2.73 -7.34 -20.08
N ASP A 142 1.85 -7.90 -20.92
CA ASP A 142 0.48 -8.17 -20.53
C ASP A 142 0.42 -9.15 -19.36
N VAL A 143 -0.48 -8.89 -18.42
CA VAL A 143 -0.75 -9.78 -17.29
C VAL A 143 -1.62 -10.94 -17.76
N GLU A 144 -1.19 -12.16 -17.50
CA GLU A 144 -1.94 -13.36 -17.87
C GLU A 144 -3.12 -13.57 -16.94
N ILE A 145 -4.33 -13.47 -17.48
CA ILE A 145 -5.57 -13.72 -16.74
C ILE A 145 -5.78 -15.23 -16.60
N ASN A 146 -6.11 -15.66 -15.38
CA ASN A 146 -6.37 -17.06 -15.05
C ASN A 146 -7.35 -17.16 -13.87
N ASP A 147 -7.50 -18.35 -13.28
CA ASP A 147 -8.43 -18.56 -12.17
C ASP A 147 -8.07 -17.78 -10.89
N PHE A 148 -6.81 -17.40 -10.72
CA PHE A 148 -6.28 -16.72 -9.55
C PHE A 148 -5.89 -15.25 -9.81
N VAL A 149 -5.81 -14.84 -11.08
CA VAL A 149 -5.53 -13.46 -11.49
C VAL A 149 -6.68 -12.97 -12.35
N LYS A 150 -7.53 -12.12 -11.77
CA LYS A 150 -8.70 -11.53 -12.43
C LYS A 150 -8.77 -10.04 -12.12
N PRO A 151 -9.14 -9.19 -13.10
CA PRO A 151 -9.37 -7.78 -12.83
C PRO A 151 -10.61 -7.59 -11.94
N VAL A 152 -10.59 -6.53 -11.14
CA VAL A 152 -11.77 -6.03 -10.41
C VAL A 152 -12.54 -5.06 -11.31
N CYS A 153 -13.86 -5.00 -11.18
CA CYS A 153 -14.67 -4.06 -11.96
C CYS A 153 -14.50 -2.62 -11.45
N LEU A 154 -14.44 -1.66 -12.37
CA LEU A 154 -14.58 -0.24 -12.03
C LEU A 154 -16.07 0.16 -12.01
N PRO A 155 -16.47 1.12 -11.16
CA PRO A 155 -17.86 1.57 -11.03
C PRO A 155 -18.25 2.52 -12.19
N ILE A 156 -18.20 2.05 -13.44
CA ILE A 156 -18.40 2.89 -14.64
C ILE A 156 -19.85 3.41 -14.71
N SER A 157 -20.83 2.57 -14.36
CA SER A 157 -22.23 2.97 -14.42
C SER A 157 -22.60 3.96 -13.32
N GLU A 158 -23.43 4.94 -13.66
CA GLU A 158 -23.92 5.95 -12.72
C GLU A 158 -24.65 5.32 -11.54
N ILE A 159 -25.38 4.22 -11.78
CA ILE A 159 -26.11 3.49 -10.73
C ILE A 159 -25.14 3.06 -9.62
N ILE A 160 -24.01 2.45 -9.96
CA ILE A 160 -23.03 1.97 -8.98
C ILE A 160 -22.34 3.14 -8.26
N ARG A 161 -22.05 4.25 -8.98
CA ARG A 161 -21.44 5.46 -8.39
C ARG A 161 -22.36 6.16 -7.39
N GLN A 162 -23.67 6.14 -7.64
CA GLN A 162 -24.66 6.78 -6.78
C GLN A 162 -25.13 5.93 -5.60
N LEU A 163 -24.74 4.65 -5.54
CA LEU A 163 -25.05 3.82 -4.38
C LEU A 163 -24.51 4.45 -3.09
N PRO A 164 -25.28 4.41 -1.99
CA PRO A 164 -24.90 5.04 -0.74
C PRO A 164 -23.56 4.49 -0.23
N ILE A 165 -22.82 5.35 0.49
CA ILE A 165 -21.60 4.95 1.20
C ILE A 165 -21.88 4.84 2.69
N ASP A 166 -22.62 5.81 3.25
CA ASP A 166 -22.92 5.83 4.68
C ASP A 166 -23.71 4.59 5.10
N GLN A 167 -23.26 3.98 6.20
CA GLN A 167 -23.83 2.77 6.80
C GLN A 167 -23.87 1.55 5.87
N GLN A 168 -23.09 1.56 4.78
CA GLN A 168 -22.97 0.41 3.88
C GLN A 168 -21.74 -0.42 4.19
N GLU A 169 -21.80 -1.71 3.87
CA GLU A 169 -20.69 -2.64 4.01
C GLU A 169 -19.75 -2.59 2.81
N PHE A 170 -18.45 -2.64 3.11
CA PHE A 170 -17.37 -2.73 2.14
C PHE A 170 -16.35 -3.76 2.61
N VAL A 171 -15.53 -4.25 1.70
CA VAL A 171 -14.46 -5.21 2.01
C VAL A 171 -13.11 -4.56 1.72
N VAL A 172 -12.21 -4.68 2.67
CA VAL A 172 -10.80 -4.33 2.52
C VAL A 172 -10.00 -5.62 2.56
N THR A 173 -9.09 -5.79 1.60
CA THR A 173 -8.27 -7.00 1.49
C THR A 173 -6.80 -6.63 1.38
N GLY A 174 -5.94 -7.32 2.13
CA GLY A 174 -4.51 -7.05 2.12
C GLY A 174 -3.70 -7.88 3.11
N TRP A 175 -2.47 -7.43 3.33
CA TRP A 175 -1.51 -7.98 4.31
C TRP A 175 -1.13 -6.94 5.36
N GLY A 176 -1.93 -5.89 5.51
CA GLY A 176 -1.72 -4.84 6.48
C GLY A 176 -1.62 -5.38 7.90
N GLN A 177 -0.92 -4.62 8.72
CA GLN A 177 -0.75 -4.84 10.15
C GLN A 177 -2.11 -5.11 10.81
N THR A 178 -2.16 -6.05 11.73
CA THR A 178 -3.31 -6.25 12.60
C THR A 178 -2.91 -5.93 14.03
N ASP A 179 -3.87 -5.96 14.96
CA ASP A 179 -3.58 -5.87 16.41
C ASP A 179 -2.60 -6.96 16.90
N GLN A 180 -2.45 -8.03 16.11
CA GLN A 180 -1.55 -9.17 16.37
C GLN A 180 -0.25 -9.10 15.54
N GLY A 181 0.02 -7.99 14.86
CA GLY A 181 1.16 -7.80 13.96
C GLY A 181 0.84 -8.01 12.48
N THR A 182 1.86 -7.98 11.62
CA THR A 182 1.71 -8.16 10.17
C THR A 182 1.43 -9.62 9.82
N PRO A 183 0.28 -9.93 9.23
CA PRO A 183 -0.08 -11.30 8.88
C PRO A 183 0.75 -11.77 7.69
N GLY A 184 1.23 -13.02 7.75
CA GLY A 184 1.83 -13.68 6.60
C GLY A 184 0.82 -13.98 5.50
N LEU A 185 -0.37 -14.39 5.91
CA LEU A 185 -1.49 -14.72 5.04
C LEU A 185 -2.32 -13.50 4.70
N GLN A 186 -2.83 -13.43 3.48
CA GLN A 186 -3.77 -12.41 3.07
C GLN A 186 -5.03 -12.48 3.94
N ARG A 187 -5.55 -11.31 4.31
CA ARG A 187 -6.77 -11.19 5.09
C ARG A 187 -7.74 -10.25 4.40
N HIS A 188 -8.99 -10.39 4.75
CA HIS A 188 -10.02 -9.42 4.42
C HIS A 188 -10.82 -9.08 5.67
N VAL A 189 -11.41 -7.89 5.69
CA VAL A 189 -12.29 -7.42 6.75
C VAL A 189 -13.46 -6.65 6.14
N THR A 190 -14.66 -6.89 6.68
CA THR A 190 -15.83 -6.07 6.37
C THR A 190 -15.79 -4.81 7.22
N VAL A 191 -15.95 -3.66 6.57
CA VAL A 191 -15.92 -2.33 7.18
C VAL A 191 -17.16 -1.55 6.78
N ILE A 192 -17.57 -0.61 7.63
CA ILE A 192 -18.78 0.20 7.43
C ILE A 192 -18.41 1.60 6.96
N GLY A 193 -19.02 2.06 5.87
CA GLY A 193 -18.89 3.44 5.43
C GLY A 193 -19.53 4.42 6.41
N GLN A 194 -18.91 5.57 6.59
CA GLN A 194 -19.33 6.61 7.52
C GLN A 194 -19.61 7.91 6.78
N ASN A 195 -20.47 8.73 7.36
CA ASN A 195 -20.58 10.11 6.96
C ASN A 195 -19.22 10.82 7.06
N LYS A 196 -18.87 11.60 6.04
CA LYS A 196 -17.64 12.42 5.97
C LYS A 196 -17.37 13.21 7.26
N SER A 197 -18.41 13.74 7.90
CA SER A 197 -18.28 14.51 9.14
C SER A 197 -17.68 13.74 10.31
N VAL A 198 -17.75 12.40 10.29
CA VAL A 198 -17.08 11.54 11.27
C VAL A 198 -15.56 11.64 11.11
N CYS A 199 -15.06 11.53 9.88
CA CYS A 199 -13.64 11.71 9.59
C CYS A 199 -13.19 13.16 9.82
N ASP A 200 -13.97 14.16 9.38
CA ASP A 200 -13.61 15.56 9.62
C ASP A 200 -13.40 15.84 11.12
N LYS A 201 -14.23 15.24 11.99
CA LYS A 201 -14.05 15.33 13.45
C LYS A 201 -12.86 14.52 13.94
N ALA A 202 -12.64 13.32 13.41
CA ALA A 202 -11.54 12.43 13.83
C ALA A 202 -10.16 13.02 13.51
N PHE A 203 -10.06 13.79 12.41
CA PHE A 203 -8.81 14.41 11.95
C PHE A 203 -8.74 15.94 12.17
N ASP A 204 -9.61 16.49 13.04
CA ASP A 204 -9.69 17.93 13.31
C ASP A 204 -8.37 18.50 13.86
N LEU A 205 -7.68 17.75 14.72
CA LEU A 205 -6.37 18.14 15.27
C LEU A 205 -5.30 18.28 14.18
N GLN A 206 -5.40 17.46 13.12
CA GLN A 206 -4.53 17.49 11.95
C GLN A 206 -4.97 18.56 10.93
N ARG A 207 -6.10 19.25 11.18
CA ARG A 207 -6.72 20.22 10.27
C ARG A 207 -7.02 19.65 8.90
N ILE A 208 -7.36 18.36 8.86
CA ILE A 208 -7.72 17.67 7.63
C ILE A 208 -9.22 17.77 7.45
N VAL A 209 -9.62 18.28 6.29
CA VAL A 209 -11.02 18.32 5.87
C VAL A 209 -11.14 17.50 4.60
N LEU A 210 -11.94 16.43 4.68
CA LEU A 210 -12.14 15.55 3.54
C LEU A 210 -12.74 16.34 2.37
N SER A 211 -12.47 15.91 1.15
CA SER A 211 -13.15 16.38 -0.05
C SER A 211 -14.25 15.41 -0.48
N LYS A 212 -14.96 15.71 -1.58
CA LYS A 212 -15.90 14.76 -2.22
C LYS A 212 -15.18 13.56 -2.86
N ASP A 213 -13.87 13.69 -3.10
CA ASP A 213 -13.03 12.69 -3.74
C ASP A 213 -12.44 11.70 -2.74
N GLN A 214 -12.89 11.78 -1.49
CA GLN A 214 -12.45 10.94 -0.38
C GLN A 214 -13.66 10.32 0.33
N LEU A 215 -13.49 9.08 0.77
CA LEU A 215 -14.47 8.29 1.50
C LEU A 215 -14.00 8.11 2.94
N CYS A 216 -14.96 8.13 3.87
CA CYS A 216 -14.73 7.86 5.29
C CYS A 216 -15.23 6.45 5.59
N ILE A 217 -14.35 5.53 6.00
CA ILE A 217 -14.67 4.10 6.13
C ILE A 217 -14.12 3.57 7.46
N GLY A 218 -14.91 2.79 8.18
CA GLY A 218 -14.53 2.19 9.47
C GLY A 218 -14.81 3.10 10.66
N GLY A 219 -14.00 2.99 11.71
CA GLY A 219 -14.14 3.67 13.00
C GLY A 219 -14.97 2.90 14.03
N SER A 220 -15.48 1.72 13.66
CA SER A 220 -16.21 0.80 14.53
C SER A 220 -15.24 -0.10 15.29
N ILE A 221 -15.50 -0.37 16.58
CA ILE A 221 -14.60 -1.18 17.43
C ILE A 221 -14.29 -2.53 16.77
N GLY A 222 -13.01 -2.78 16.49
CA GLY A 222 -12.51 -4.06 15.99
C GLY A 222 -12.71 -4.32 14.48
N GLN A 223 -13.11 -3.33 13.71
CA GLN A 223 -13.34 -3.43 12.25
C GLN A 223 -12.71 -2.25 11.50
N ASP A 224 -11.38 -2.12 11.60
CA ASP A 224 -10.63 -1.03 10.96
C ASP A 224 -9.53 -1.56 10.03
N SER A 225 -9.36 -0.89 8.89
CA SER A 225 -8.18 -1.03 8.04
C SER A 225 -6.95 -0.41 8.72
N CYS A 226 -5.79 -0.98 8.45
CA CYS A 226 -4.59 -0.73 9.22
C CYS A 226 -3.40 -0.24 8.39
N ARG A 227 -2.29 0.08 9.08
CA ARG A 227 -0.99 0.30 8.43
C ARG A 227 -0.63 -0.88 7.55
N GLY A 228 -0.15 -0.64 6.34
CA GLY A 228 0.33 -1.70 5.44
C GLY A 228 -0.70 -2.19 4.42
N ASP A 229 -1.94 -1.67 4.46
CA ASP A 229 -2.91 -1.80 3.37
C ASP A 229 -2.91 -0.58 2.44
N SER A 230 -2.00 0.40 2.61
CA SER A 230 -1.94 1.61 1.77
C SER A 230 -1.86 1.26 0.28
N GLY A 231 -2.67 1.93 -0.54
CA GLY A 231 -2.85 1.59 -1.96
C GLY A 231 -3.73 0.35 -2.22
N GLY A 232 -4.17 -0.34 -1.16
CA GLY A 232 -5.01 -1.52 -1.24
C GLY A 232 -6.46 -1.21 -1.63
N PRO A 233 -7.20 -2.22 -2.09
CA PRO A 233 -8.56 -2.03 -2.60
C PRO A 233 -9.61 -1.95 -1.48
N LEU A 234 -10.56 -1.03 -1.66
CA LEU A 234 -11.87 -1.05 -1.00
C LEU A 234 -12.91 -1.51 -2.01
N THR A 235 -13.51 -2.67 -1.80
CA THR A 235 -14.50 -3.24 -2.72
C THR A 235 -15.90 -3.28 -2.13
N ARG A 236 -16.89 -3.31 -3.02
CA ARG A 236 -18.29 -3.57 -2.68
C ARG A 236 -18.88 -4.53 -3.70
N GLU A 237 -19.64 -5.50 -3.23
CA GLU A 237 -20.41 -6.38 -4.09
C GLU A 237 -21.76 -5.74 -4.46
N HIS A 238 -22.12 -5.78 -5.73
CA HIS A 238 -23.45 -5.44 -6.22
C HIS A 238 -23.82 -6.39 -7.35
N GLU A 239 -24.98 -7.04 -7.25
CA GLU A 239 -25.45 -8.04 -8.22
C GLU A 239 -24.40 -9.12 -8.55
N LEU A 240 -23.74 -9.66 -7.50
CA LEU A 240 -22.68 -10.68 -7.59
C LEU A 240 -21.39 -10.22 -8.28
N VAL A 241 -21.23 -8.92 -8.52
CA VAL A 241 -20.02 -8.32 -9.09
C VAL A 241 -19.32 -7.46 -8.05
N ASN A 242 -18.00 -7.63 -7.92
CA ASN A 242 -17.17 -6.83 -7.02
C ASN A 242 -16.64 -5.60 -7.75
N TYR A 243 -16.95 -4.43 -7.23
CA TYR A 243 -16.50 -3.14 -7.75
C TYR A 243 -15.44 -2.52 -6.84
N LEU A 244 -14.39 -1.94 -7.44
CA LEU A 244 -13.40 -1.13 -6.73
C LEU A 244 -13.99 0.26 -6.46
N ILE A 245 -14.40 0.49 -5.22
CA ILE A 245 -15.03 1.75 -4.80
C ILE A 245 -14.00 2.75 -4.32
N GLY A 246 -12.91 2.28 -3.70
CA GLY A 246 -11.87 3.17 -3.21
C GLY A 246 -10.50 2.52 -3.14
N VAL A 247 -9.50 3.38 -2.90
CA VAL A 247 -8.10 3.00 -2.65
C VAL A 247 -7.72 3.50 -1.26
N VAL A 248 -7.12 2.64 -0.43
CA VAL A 248 -6.68 3.02 0.93
C VAL A 248 -5.65 4.15 0.82
N SER A 249 -5.92 5.30 1.43
CA SER A 249 -5.01 6.46 1.42
C SER A 249 -4.32 6.60 2.77
N PHE A 250 -5.03 7.09 3.80
CA PHE A 250 -4.46 7.28 5.14
C PHE A 250 -5.48 6.98 6.24
N GLY A 251 -5.02 6.87 7.48
CA GLY A 251 -5.89 6.57 8.61
C GLY A 251 -5.19 6.77 9.95
N ALA A 252 -5.77 6.19 11.01
CA ALA A 252 -5.21 6.24 12.35
C ALA A 252 -3.78 5.68 12.40
N TYR A 253 -2.93 6.27 13.25
CA TYR A 253 -1.58 5.74 13.48
C TYR A 253 -1.62 4.30 14.04
N LYS A 254 -2.59 4.01 14.91
CA LYS A 254 -2.80 2.69 15.52
C LYS A 254 -4.04 2.03 14.93
N CYS A 255 -3.88 0.78 14.51
CA CYS A 255 -4.98 -0.14 14.21
C CYS A 255 -6.05 -0.16 15.31
N GLY A 256 -7.32 -0.28 14.91
CA GLY A 256 -8.43 -0.42 15.84
C GLY A 256 -8.64 0.78 16.77
N THR A 257 -8.14 1.97 16.41
CA THR A 257 -8.38 3.19 17.19
C THR A 257 -9.85 3.54 17.10
N ARG A 258 -10.59 3.26 18.18
CA ARG A 258 -12.01 3.58 18.29
C ARG A 258 -12.30 5.02 17.86
N ASN A 259 -13.33 5.19 17.04
CA ASN A 259 -13.78 6.47 16.49
C ASN A 259 -12.76 7.16 15.57
N HIS A 260 -11.84 6.42 14.96
CA HIS A 260 -10.87 6.97 14.01
C HIS A 260 -10.90 6.19 12.69
N PRO A 261 -11.83 6.53 11.79
CA PRO A 261 -11.98 5.83 10.52
C PRO A 261 -10.77 6.02 9.59
N GLY A 262 -10.64 5.13 8.60
CA GLY A 262 -9.74 5.29 7.47
C GLY A 262 -10.31 6.21 6.40
N VAL A 263 -9.43 6.90 5.69
CA VAL A 263 -9.73 7.73 4.53
C VAL A 263 -9.25 7.04 3.27
N TYR A 264 -10.15 6.95 2.30
CA TYR A 264 -9.92 6.28 1.02
C TYR A 264 -10.13 7.25 -0.13
N THR A 265 -9.38 7.13 -1.20
CA THR A 265 -9.65 7.86 -2.44
C THR A 265 -10.87 7.26 -3.13
N ASN A 266 -11.86 8.08 -3.49
CA ASN A 266 -13.09 7.65 -4.16
C ASN A 266 -12.85 7.40 -5.65
N VAL A 267 -12.71 6.13 -6.06
CA VAL A 267 -12.37 5.75 -7.44
C VAL A 267 -13.41 6.23 -8.46
N GLY A 268 -14.68 6.29 -8.07
CA GLY A 268 -15.77 6.75 -8.93
C GLY A 268 -15.59 8.19 -9.46
N ASN A 269 -14.81 9.01 -8.77
CA ASN A 269 -14.52 10.40 -9.17
C ASN A 269 -13.30 10.55 -10.09
N TYR A 270 -12.55 9.46 -10.34
CA TYR A 270 -11.33 9.47 -11.16
C TYR A 270 -11.46 8.67 -12.45
N LEU A 271 -12.67 8.18 -12.79
CA LEU A 271 -12.88 7.32 -13.95
C LEU A 271 -12.48 7.98 -15.26
N ASP A 272 -12.80 9.26 -15.46
CA ASP A 272 -12.42 10.01 -16.66
C ASP A 272 -10.89 10.06 -16.80
N TRP A 273 -10.17 10.39 -15.73
CA TRP A 273 -8.70 10.39 -15.72
C TRP A 273 -8.11 9.00 -15.95
N ILE A 274 -8.71 7.96 -15.35
CA ILE A 274 -8.28 6.57 -15.55
C ILE A 274 -8.41 6.21 -17.04
N GLU A 275 -9.58 6.46 -17.64
CA GLU A 275 -9.86 6.16 -19.05
C GLU A 275 -8.92 6.93 -19.98
N GLU A 276 -8.78 8.25 -19.80
CA GLU A 276 -7.88 9.09 -20.59
C GLU A 276 -6.42 8.60 -20.53
N THR A 277 -5.97 8.21 -19.33
CA THR A 277 -4.61 7.69 -19.13
C THR A 277 -4.42 6.34 -19.82
N LEU A 278 -5.41 5.46 -19.77
CA LEU A 278 -5.38 4.16 -20.46
C LEU A 278 -5.36 4.33 -21.98
N ILE A 279 -6.25 5.16 -22.54
CA ILE A 279 -6.32 5.42 -23.98
C ILE A 279 -5.03 6.03 -24.50
N SER A 280 -4.49 7.04 -23.80
CA SER A 280 -3.29 7.76 -24.23
C SER A 280 -2.01 6.95 -24.14
N ASN A 281 -2.02 5.79 -23.46
CA ASN A 281 -0.85 4.94 -23.24
C ASN A 281 -1.10 3.47 -23.65
N SER A 282 -2.16 3.23 -24.43
CA SER A 282 -2.42 1.95 -25.09
C SER A 282 -1.37 1.69 -26.16
N PRO A 283 -0.96 0.42 -26.38
CA PRO A 283 0.02 0.05 -27.39
C PRO A 283 -0.41 0.37 -28.83
#